data_AF-A0A6L6R498-F1
#
_entry.id   AF-A0A6L6R498-F1
#
_cell.length_a   1.000
_cell.length_b   1.000
_cell.length_c   1.000
_cell.angle_alpha   90.00
_cell.angle_beta   90.00
_cell.angle_gamma   90.00
#
_symmetry.space_group_name_H-M   'P 1'
#
loop_
_entity.id
_entity.type
_entity.pdbx_description
1 polymer ?
#
loop_
_entity_poly.entity_id
_entity_poly.type
_entity_poly.pdbx_seq_one_letter_code
_entity_poly.pdbx_strand_id
1 'polypeptide(L)' 'MTETPHRSLPVALIVAMRPRQWLKNVLVFAAPLAAGAIFEPGILAPTLGAFVAFCLISSATYLVNDARDIDADRA' A
#
# COMPACT_ATOMS: atom_id res chain seq x y z
N MET A 1 -25.34 16.55 15.18
CA MET A 1 -24.94 16.50 13.76
C MET A 1 -23.44 16.77 13.71
N THR A 2 -22.63 15.72 13.75
CA THR A 2 -21.18 15.83 13.54
C THR A 2 -20.94 15.91 12.03
N GLU A 3 -20.54 17.08 11.54
CA GLU A 3 -20.12 17.22 10.14
C GLU A 3 -18.93 16.29 9.89
N THR A 4 -19.10 15.27 9.05
CA THR A 4 -18.00 14.47 8.55
C THR A 4 -17.09 15.39 7.73
N PRO A 5 -15.81 15.57 8.09
CA PRO A 5 -14.93 16.41 7.31
C PRO A 5 -14.81 15.82 5.89
N HIS A 6 -15.29 16.56 4.90
CA HIS A 6 -15.18 16.20 3.49
C HIS A 6 -13.71 16.27 3.08
N ARG A 7 -13.00 15.14 3.20
CA ARG A 7 -11.67 15.00 2.59
C ARG A 7 -11.81 15.16 1.08
N SER A 8 -10.86 15.85 0.46
CA SER A 8 -10.76 15.89 -0.99
C SER A 8 -10.57 14.47 -1.54
N LEU A 9 -11.15 14.20 -2.72
CA LEU A 9 -11.08 12.87 -3.36
C LEU A 9 -9.65 12.29 -3.42
N PRO A 10 -8.60 13.07 -3.76
CA PRO A 10 -7.22 12.55 -3.76
C PRO A 10 -6.75 12.10 -2.37
N VAL A 11 -7.09 12.86 -1.32
CA VAL A 11 -6.73 12.53 0.06
C VAL A 11 -7.50 11.29 0.53
N ALA A 12 -8.78 11.18 0.18
CA ALA A 12 -9.59 10.01 0.49
C ALA A 12 -9.02 8.74 -0.16
N LEU A 13 -8.60 8.80 -1.43
CA LEU A 13 -7.97 7.69 -2.13
C LEU A 13 -6.66 7.25 -1.47
N ILE A 14 -5.77 8.19 -1.14
CA ILE A 14 -4.50 7.88 -0.46
C ILE A 14 -4.76 7.23 0.90
N VAL A 15 -5.74 7.71 1.67
CA VAL A 15 -6.12 7.10 2.94
C VAL A 15 -6.66 5.69 2.73
N ALA A 16 -7.51 5.48 1.71
CA ALA A 16 -8.09 4.18 1.37
C ALA A 16 -7.04 3.15 0.91
N MET A 17 -5.92 3.60 0.34
CA MET A 17 -4.78 2.72 0.03
C MET A 17 -4.06 2.17 1.27
N ARG A 18 -4.39 2.65 2.48
CA ARG A 18 -3.84 2.22 3.77
C ARG A 18 -2.30 2.25 3.83
N PRO A 19 -1.64 3.40 3.60
CA PRO A 19 -0.18 3.52 3.54
C PRO A 19 0.56 3.05 4.80
N ARG A 20 -0.11 3.05 5.97
CA ARG A 20 0.44 2.44 7.20
C ARG A 20 0.74 0.95 7.07
N GLN A 21 0.02 0.23 6.19
CA GLN A 21 0.23 -1.21 5.95
C GLN A 21 1.42 -1.47 5.04
N TRP A 22 1.84 -0.49 4.23
CA TRP A 22 3.00 -0.61 3.34
C TRP A 22 4.31 -0.84 4.10
N LEU A 23 4.36 -0.51 5.40
CA LEU A 23 5.50 -0.81 6.26
C LEU A 23 5.86 -2.31 6.24
N LYS A 24 4.88 -3.20 6.11
CA LYS A 24 5.12 -4.65 6.00
C LYS A 24 5.88 -5.02 4.73
N ASN A 25 5.67 -4.25 3.65
CA ASN A 25 6.31 -4.48 2.36
C ASN A 25 7.77 -4.01 2.34
N VAL A 26 8.23 -3.25 3.34
CA VAL A 26 9.65 -2.86 3.48
C VAL A 26 10.56 -4.09 3.61
N LEU A 27 10.02 -5.25 4.01
CA LEU A 27 10.75 -6.51 4.01
C LEU A 27 11.27 -6.93 2.62
N VAL A 28 10.71 -6.41 1.52
CA VAL A 28 11.25 -6.61 0.16
C VAL A 28 12.72 -6.16 0.06
N PHE A 29 13.13 -5.15 0.83
CA PHE A 29 14.51 -4.67 0.85
C PHE A 29 15.46 -5.55 1.68
N ALA A 30 14.95 -6.49 2.48
CA ALA A 30 15.77 -7.26 3.42
C ALA A 30 16.83 -8.12 2.70
N ALA A 31 16.44 -8.80 1.60
CA ALA A 31 17.35 -9.64 0.83
C ALA A 31 18.51 -8.85 0.18
N PRO A 32 18.26 -7.78 -0.61
CA PRO A 32 19.34 -6.99 -1.19
C PRO A 32 20.19 -6.22 -0.16
N LEU A 33 19.61 -5.83 0.99
CA LEU A 33 20.37 -5.27 2.11
C LEU A 33 21.31 -6.31 2.73
N ALA A 34 20.82 -7.53 3.00
CA ALA A 34 21.62 -8.62 3.54
C ALA A 34 22.75 -9.06 2.58
N ALA A 35 22.51 -8.94 1.27
CA ALA A 35 23.51 -9.20 0.23
C ALA A 35 24.54 -8.06 0.08
N GLY A 36 24.36 -6.92 0.75
CA GLY A 36 25.24 -5.75 0.62
C GLY A 36 25.19 -5.07 -0.76
N ALA A 37 24.18 -5.37 -1.58
CA ALA A 37 24.13 -5.01 -2.99
C ALA A 37 22.96 -4.08 -3.34
N ILE A 38 22.27 -3.51 -2.34
CA ILE A 38 21.07 -2.69 -2.53
C ILE A 38 21.29 -1.47 -3.43
N PHE A 39 22.52 -0.93 -3.49
CA PHE A 39 22.86 0.24 -4.30
C PHE A 39 23.34 -0.11 -5.72
N GLU A 40 23.46 -1.40 -6.04
CA GLU A 40 23.75 -1.82 -7.40
C GLU A 40 22.57 -1.45 -8.32
N PRO A 41 22.78 -0.71 -9.42
CA PRO A 41 21.69 -0.27 -10.30
C PRO A 41 20.80 -1.41 -10.80
N GLY A 42 21.40 -2.59 -11.04
CA GLY A 42 20.70 -3.81 -11.47
C GLY A 42 19.83 -4.45 -10.39
N ILE A 43 19.96 -4.04 -9.12
CA ILE A 43 19.20 -4.56 -7.98
C ILE A 43 18.23 -3.50 -7.45
N LEU A 44 18.67 -2.24 -7.37
CA LEU A 44 17.90 -1.14 -6.80
C LEU A 44 16.58 -0.93 -7.54
N ALA A 45 16.64 -0.76 -8.88
CA ALA A 45 15.44 -0.48 -9.67
C ALA A 45 14.41 -1.63 -9.62
N PRO A 46 14.79 -2.91 -9.79
CA PRO A 46 13.86 -4.02 -9.59
C PRO A 46 13.31 -4.12 -8.16
N THR A 47 14.12 -3.84 -7.14
CA THR A 47 13.69 -3.89 -5.73
C THR A 47 12.66 -2.81 -5.43
N LEU A 48 12.88 -1.58 -5.92
CA LEU A 48 11.90 -0.49 -5.81
C LEU A 48 10.60 -0.82 -6.56
N GLY A 49 10.70 -1.40 -7.76
CA GLY A 49 9.56 -1.87 -8.53
C GLY A 49 8.76 -2.93 -7.77
N ALA A 50 9.45 -3.91 -7.17
CA ALA A 50 8.83 -4.93 -6.33
C ALA A 50 8.14 -4.31 -5.11
N PHE A 51 8.78 -3.38 -4.39
CA PHE A 51 8.17 -2.70 -3.25
C PHE A 51 6.87 -1.99 -3.65
N VAL A 52 6.88 -1.21 -4.74
CA VAL A 52 5.69 -0.53 -5.26
C VAL A 52 4.60 -1.53 -5.64
N ALA A 53 4.95 -2.62 -6.34
CA ALA A 53 3.98 -3.65 -6.71
C ALA A 53 3.32 -4.30 -5.49
N PHE A 54 4.09 -4.63 -4.45
CA PHE A 54 3.56 -5.17 -3.20
C PHE A 54 2.63 -4.18 -2.49
N CYS A 55 2.98 -2.89 -2.48
CA CYS A 55 2.11 -1.83 -1.95
C CYS A 55 0.78 -1.75 -2.70
N LEU A 56 0.81 -1.77 -4.04
CA LEU A 56 -0.38 -1.72 -4.88
C LEU A 56 -1.26 -2.96 -4.71
N ILE A 57 -0.68 -4.16 -4.68
CA ILE A 57 -1.42 -5.43 -4.47
C ILE A 57 -2.07 -5.44 -3.09
N SER A 58 -1.35 -5.03 -2.05
CA SER A 58 -1.91 -4.92 -0.70
C SER A 58 -3.05 -3.91 -0.65
N SER A 59 -2.89 -2.72 -1.26
CA SER A 59 -3.93 -1.71 -1.33
C SER A 59 -5.16 -2.21 -2.10
N ALA A 60 -4.97 -2.88 -3.24
CA ALA A 60 -6.07 -3.47 -4.02
C ALA A 60 -6.86 -4.49 -3.20
N THR A 61 -6.18 -5.32 -2.42
CA THR A 61 -6.83 -6.31 -1.55
C THR A 61 -7.70 -5.64 -0.49
N TYR A 62 -7.22 -4.57 0.14
CA TYR A 62 -8.02 -3.79 1.08
C TYR A 62 -9.20 -3.09 0.42
N LEU A 63 -9.00 -2.47 -0.75
CA LEU A 63 -10.08 -1.81 -1.48
C LEU A 63 -11.18 -2.79 -1.89
N VAL A 64 -10.81 -4.01 -2.33
CA VAL A 64 -11.79 -5.06 -2.65
C VAL A 64 -12.55 -5.52 -1.42
N ASN A 65 -11.89 -5.67 -0.28
CA ASN A 65 -12.55 -6.04 0.97
C ASN A 65 -13.49 -4.92 1.46
N ASP A 66 -12.99 -3.69 1.50
CA ASP A 66 -13.78 -2.52 1.90
C ASP A 66 -15.00 -2.33 0.97
N ALA A 67 -14.88 -2.65 -0.32
CA ALA A 67 -16.01 -2.63 -1.27
C ALA A 67 -17.05 -3.70 -0.99
N ARG A 68 -16.64 -4.91 -0.57
CA ARG A 68 -17.57 -6.01 -0.21
C ARG A 68 -18.25 -5.75 1.12
N ASP A 69 -17.53 -5.21 2.09
CA ASP A 69 -18.06 -4.95 3.44
C ASP A 69 -19.13 -3.85 3.42
N ILE A 70 -19.11 -2.92 2.45
CA ILE A 70 -20.17 -1.91 2.27
C ILE A 70 -21.55 -2.54 2.05
N ASP A 71 -21.63 -3.67 1.35
CA ASP A 71 -22.90 -4.36 1.13
C ASP A 71 -23.35 -5.13 2.38
N ALA A 72 -22.40 -5.63 3.17
CA ALA A 72 -22.67 -6.31 4.43
C ALA A 72 -23.10 -5.33 5.55
N ASP A 73 -22.51 -4.14 5.61
CA ASP A 73 -22.85 -3.08 6.57
C ASP A 73 -24.22 -2.42 6.29
N ARG A 74 -24.82 -2.68 5.12
CA ARG A 74 -26.13 -2.14 4.72
C ARG A 74 -27.31 -3.05 5.12
N ALA A 75 -27.06 -4.32 5.47
CA ALA A 75 -28.08 -5.32 5.82
C ALA A 75 -28.44 -5.29 7.30
#